data_AF-Q70II0-F1
#
_entry.id   AF-Q70II0-F1
#
_cell.length_a   1.000
_cell.length_b   1.000
_cell.length_c   1.000
_cell.angle_alpha   90.00
_cell.angle_beta   90.00
_cell.angle_gamma   90.00
#
_symmetry.space_group_name_H-M   'P 1'
#
loop_
_entity.id
_entity.type
_entity.pdbx_description
1 polymer ?
#
loop_
_entity_poly.entity_id
_entity_poly.type
_entity_poly.pdbx_seq_one_letter_code
_entity_poly.pdbx_strand_id
1 'polypeptide(L)'
;VNKICDLYEKISKLETLKPCEDVDTLFKQLVSTCIPPNPNIDVTKMSENIKEMRSNLIKICGEAEGYLEHHFSSILTSFEDNPLHHLNLFPYYNNYLKLSKLEFDILEQNLNGSVPKTVAFIGSGPLPLTSVVLASSHLKDSIFHNFDIDPSA
;
A
#
# COMPACT_ATOMS: atom_id res chain seq x y z
N VAL A 1 -9.91 -19.26 -6.74
CA VAL A 1 -9.32 -19.70 -5.45
C VAL A 1 -8.06 -20.52 -5.66
N ASN A 2 -8.09 -21.66 -6.38
CA ASN A 2 -6.90 -22.51 -6.60
C ASN A 2 -5.64 -21.75 -7.05
N LYS A 3 -5.77 -20.85 -8.04
CA LYS A 3 -4.65 -20.01 -8.49
C LYS A 3 -4.02 -19.15 -7.39
N ILE A 4 -4.84 -18.64 -6.45
CA ILE A 4 -4.36 -17.87 -5.29
C ILE A 4 -3.65 -18.81 -4.32
N CYS A 5 -4.16 -20.03 -4.10
CA CYS A 5 -3.48 -21.03 -3.28
C CYS A 5 -2.11 -21.40 -3.87
N ASP A 6 -2.02 -21.60 -5.18
CA ASP A 6 -0.76 -21.91 -5.86
C ASP A 6 0.25 -20.76 -5.75
N LEU A 7 -0.22 -19.51 -5.83
CA LEU A 7 0.61 -18.33 -5.63
C LEU A 7 1.07 -18.21 -4.18
N TYR A 8 0.18 -18.42 -3.22
CA TYR A 8 0.52 -18.43 -1.79
C TYR A 8 1.61 -19.47 -1.48
N GLU A 9 1.48 -20.69 -2.00
CA GLU A 9 2.48 -21.75 -1.81
C GLU A 9 3.86 -21.37 -2.37
N LYS A 10 3.90 -20.66 -3.50
CA LYS A 10 5.16 -20.20 -4.11
C LYS A 10 5.76 -19.04 -3.32
N ILE A 11 4.95 -18.04 -2.98
CA ILE A 11 5.38 -16.85 -2.24
C ILE A 11 5.89 -17.26 -0.86
N SER A 12 5.20 -18.17 -0.17
CA SER A 12 5.58 -18.63 1.18
C SER A 12 6.90 -19.42 1.23
N LYS A 13 7.43 -19.83 0.07
CA LYS A 13 8.70 -20.55 -0.06
C LYS A 13 9.85 -19.66 -0.51
N LEU A 14 9.60 -18.38 -0.75
CA LEU A 14 10.66 -17.43 -1.08
C LEU A 14 11.58 -17.25 0.13
N GLU A 15 12.88 -17.18 -0.11
CA GLU A 15 13.88 -16.91 0.94
C GLU A 15 13.79 -15.47 1.47
N THR A 16 13.24 -14.55 0.67
CA THR A 16 13.04 -13.16 1.02
C THR A 16 11.82 -12.58 0.29
N LEU A 17 11.20 -11.57 0.89
CA LEU A 17 10.14 -10.77 0.29
C LEU A 17 10.63 -9.40 -0.20
N LYS A 18 11.95 -9.15 -0.14
CA LYS A 18 12.55 -7.91 -0.65
C LYS A 18 12.41 -7.81 -2.18
N PRO A 19 12.27 -6.60 -2.75
CA PRO A 19 12.13 -6.42 -4.19
C PRO A 19 13.23 -7.13 -4.99
N CYS A 20 12.82 -8.03 -5.86
CA CYS A 20 13.65 -8.72 -6.85
C CYS A 20 12.74 -9.28 -7.95
N GLU A 21 13.32 -9.74 -9.06
CA GLU A 21 12.55 -10.19 -10.22
C GLU A 21 11.54 -11.31 -9.90
N ASP A 22 11.94 -12.30 -9.09
CA ASP A 22 11.09 -13.43 -8.71
C ASP A 22 9.93 -12.99 -7.81
N VAL A 23 10.23 -12.17 -6.78
CA VAL A 23 9.23 -11.59 -5.86
C VAL A 23 8.24 -10.74 -6.66
N ASP A 24 8.74 -9.80 -7.45
CA ASP A 24 7.92 -8.90 -8.26
C ASP A 24 7.01 -9.67 -9.22
N THR A 25 7.52 -10.74 -9.83
CA THR A 25 6.75 -11.58 -10.76
C THR A 25 5.59 -12.27 -10.06
N LEU A 26 5.82 -12.86 -8.87
CA LEU A 26 4.78 -13.55 -8.12
C LEU A 26 3.72 -12.58 -7.59
N PHE A 27 4.12 -11.43 -7.04
CA PHE A 27 3.18 -10.43 -6.55
C PHE A 27 2.38 -9.77 -7.69
N LYS A 28 3.00 -9.49 -8.85
CA LYS A 28 2.27 -9.02 -10.05
C LYS A 28 1.21 -10.03 -10.51
N GLN A 29 1.53 -11.32 -10.49
CA GLN A 29 0.54 -12.37 -10.80
C GLN A 29 -0.59 -12.41 -9.77
N LEU A 30 -0.27 -12.27 -8.47
CA LEU A 30 -1.27 -12.23 -7.40
C LEU A 30 -2.21 -11.04 -7.56
N VAL A 31 -1.66 -9.84 -7.71
CA VAL A 31 -2.43 -8.60 -7.93
C VAL A 31 -3.32 -8.73 -9.16
N SER A 32 -2.77 -9.19 -10.29
CA SER A 32 -3.55 -9.38 -11.52
C SER A 32 -4.67 -10.42 -11.38
N THR A 33 -4.48 -11.41 -10.50
CA THR A 33 -5.49 -12.43 -10.20
C THR A 33 -6.60 -11.87 -9.30
N CYS A 34 -6.27 -10.94 -8.40
CA CYS A 34 -7.19 -10.44 -7.36
C CYS A 34 -7.95 -9.16 -7.75
N ILE A 35 -7.43 -8.35 -8.70
CA ILE A 35 -8.07 -7.09 -9.11
C ILE A 35 -9.45 -7.29 -9.78
N PRO A 36 -9.63 -8.23 -10.74
CA PRO A 36 -10.90 -8.33 -11.44
C PRO A 36 -12.04 -8.76 -10.49
N PRO A 37 -13.23 -8.12 -10.55
CA PRO A 37 -14.35 -8.51 -9.73
C PRO A 37 -14.78 -9.94 -10.09
N ASN A 38 -15.02 -10.76 -9.08
CA ASN A 38 -15.52 -12.12 -9.26
C ASN A 38 -16.81 -12.35 -8.46
N PRO A 39 -17.99 -12.19 -9.09
CA PRO A 39 -19.27 -12.29 -8.38
C PRO A 39 -19.57 -13.71 -7.88
N ASN A 40 -18.84 -14.72 -8.37
CA ASN A 40 -19.02 -16.12 -7.98
C ASN A 40 -18.22 -16.51 -6.72
N ILE A 41 -17.41 -15.58 -6.18
CA ILE A 41 -16.60 -15.81 -4.99
C ILE A 41 -17.22 -15.10 -3.80
N ASP A 42 -17.72 -15.88 -2.85
CA ASP A 42 -18.13 -15.41 -1.53
C ASP A 42 -17.07 -15.83 -0.50
N VAL A 43 -16.21 -14.89 -0.12
CA VAL A 43 -15.10 -15.14 0.83
C VAL A 43 -15.60 -15.55 2.22
N THR A 44 -16.85 -15.23 2.57
CA THR A 44 -17.42 -15.58 3.88
C THR A 44 -17.82 -17.05 3.96
N LYS A 45 -18.11 -17.67 2.81
CA LYS A 45 -18.53 -19.08 2.68
C LYS A 45 -17.39 -20.04 2.37
N MET A 46 -16.15 -19.57 2.34
CA MET A 46 -14.98 -20.41 2.12
C MET A 46 -14.72 -21.34 3.32
N SER A 47 -14.06 -22.47 3.08
CA SER A 47 -13.62 -23.35 4.16
C SER A 47 -12.59 -22.66 5.06
N GLU A 48 -12.48 -23.11 6.31
CA GLU A 48 -11.57 -22.51 7.30
C GLU A 48 -10.11 -22.54 6.83
N ASN A 49 -9.66 -23.63 6.19
CA ASN A 49 -8.31 -23.71 5.63
C ASN A 49 -8.02 -22.60 4.60
N ILE A 50 -9.01 -22.21 3.79
CA ILE A 50 -8.85 -21.15 2.79
C ILE A 50 -8.87 -19.76 3.46
N LYS A 51 -9.67 -19.58 4.51
CA LYS A 51 -9.67 -18.34 5.30
C LYS A 51 -8.34 -18.14 6.01
N GLU A 52 -7.79 -19.21 6.60
CA GLU A 52 -6.47 -19.19 7.24
C GLU A 52 -5.37 -18.88 6.24
N MET A 53 -5.33 -19.58 5.10
CA MET A 53 -4.40 -19.29 4.01
C MET A 53 -4.49 -17.83 3.57
N ARG A 54 -5.71 -17.29 3.37
CA ARG A 54 -5.91 -15.88 3.01
C ARG A 54 -5.36 -14.94 4.08
N SER A 55 -5.61 -15.23 5.35
CA SER A 55 -5.09 -14.43 6.47
C SER A 55 -3.57 -14.38 6.48
N ASN A 56 -2.92 -15.53 6.25
CA ASN A 56 -1.46 -15.62 6.15
C ASN A 56 -0.94 -14.87 4.92
N LEU A 57 -1.61 -15.02 3.77
CA LEU A 57 -1.24 -14.30 2.55
C LEU A 57 -1.34 -12.78 2.72
N ILE A 58 -2.37 -12.27 3.42
CA ILE A 58 -2.49 -10.83 3.70
C ILE A 58 -1.31 -10.33 4.55
N LYS A 59 -0.88 -11.11 5.55
CA LYS A 59 0.30 -10.75 6.38
C LYS A 59 1.58 -10.71 5.54
N ILE A 60 1.78 -11.71 4.68
CA ILE A 60 2.91 -11.77 3.75
C ILE A 60 2.90 -10.57 2.81
N CYS A 61 1.74 -10.20 2.26
CA CYS A 61 1.62 -8.99 1.44
C CYS A 61 2.01 -7.74 2.24
N GLY A 62 1.56 -7.61 3.50
CA GLY A 62 1.93 -6.47 4.35
C GLY A 62 3.43 -6.36 4.60
N GLU A 63 4.11 -7.49 4.84
CA GLU A 63 5.57 -7.51 5.00
C GLU A 63 6.30 -7.16 3.69
N ALA A 64 5.86 -7.73 2.56
CA ALA A 64 6.42 -7.43 1.25
C ALA A 64 6.26 -5.93 0.90
N GLU A 65 5.12 -5.34 1.23
CA GLU A 65 4.87 -3.93 0.99
C GLU A 65 5.76 -3.04 1.86
N GLY A 66 6.01 -3.42 3.12
CA GLY A 66 7.00 -2.74 3.96
C GLY A 66 8.41 -2.76 3.35
N TYR A 67 8.85 -3.90 2.81
CA TYR A 67 10.14 -3.97 2.11
C TYR A 67 10.17 -3.12 0.84
N LEU A 68 9.06 -3.09 0.09
CA LEU A 68 8.94 -2.28 -1.12
C LEU A 68 9.01 -0.79 -0.78
N GLU A 69 8.28 -0.35 0.24
CA GLU A 69 8.31 1.03 0.73
C GLU A 69 9.71 1.43 1.21
N HIS A 70 10.39 0.60 2.00
CA HIS A 70 11.78 0.85 2.41
C HIS A 70 12.74 0.96 1.23
N HIS A 71 12.62 0.05 0.25
CA HIS A 71 13.46 0.05 -0.93
C HIS A 71 13.32 1.35 -1.71
N PHE A 72 12.09 1.78 -1.97
CA PHE A 72 11.83 3.02 -2.70
C PHE A 72 12.13 4.26 -1.87
N SER A 73 11.88 4.27 -0.56
CA SER A 73 12.30 5.35 0.34
C SER A 73 13.82 5.57 0.29
N SER A 74 14.59 4.48 0.27
CA SER A 74 16.06 4.53 0.11
C SER A 74 16.48 5.08 -1.26
N ILE A 75 15.79 4.69 -2.34
CA ILE A 75 16.06 5.22 -3.69
C ILE A 75 15.74 6.72 -3.74
N LEU A 76 14.56 7.13 -3.27
CA LEU A 76 14.10 8.51 -3.32
C LEU A 76 14.99 9.45 -2.50
N THR A 77 15.50 8.99 -1.36
CA THR A 77 16.43 9.76 -0.51
C THR A 77 17.88 9.75 -1.00
N SER A 78 18.20 8.95 -2.03
CA SER A 78 19.53 8.92 -2.64
C SER A 78 19.76 10.01 -3.69
N PHE A 79 18.70 10.68 -4.15
CA PHE A 79 18.81 11.82 -5.07
C PHE A 79 19.36 13.07 -4.36
N GLU A 80 20.13 13.88 -5.07
CA GLU A 80 20.75 15.09 -4.53
C GLU A 80 19.77 16.26 -4.37
N ASP A 81 18.68 16.27 -5.13
CA ASP A 81 17.62 17.29 -5.04
C ASP A 81 16.46 16.82 -4.15
N ASN A 82 15.34 17.56 -4.15
CA ASN A 82 14.20 17.25 -3.29
C ASN A 82 13.61 15.87 -3.63
N PRO A 83 13.61 14.88 -2.71
CA PRO A 83 13.08 13.54 -2.94
C PRO A 83 11.63 13.52 -3.44
N LEU A 84 10.85 14.55 -3.09
CA LEU A 84 9.45 14.67 -3.49
C LEU A 84 9.25 14.86 -5.00
N HIS A 85 10.28 15.27 -5.74
CA HIS A 85 10.22 15.36 -7.21
C HIS A 85 10.24 14.00 -7.91
N HIS A 86 10.65 12.94 -7.20
CA HIS A 86 10.89 11.62 -7.78
C HIS A 86 9.83 10.58 -7.39
N LEU A 87 8.75 10.98 -6.70
CA LEU A 87 7.72 10.07 -6.20
C LEU A 87 7.08 9.21 -7.30
N ASN A 88 7.11 9.66 -8.55
CA ASN A 88 6.65 8.91 -9.71
C ASN A 88 7.45 7.64 -10.02
N LEU A 89 8.62 7.45 -9.39
CA LEU A 89 9.38 6.20 -9.47
C LEU A 89 8.71 5.07 -8.68
N PHE A 90 7.92 5.38 -7.66
CA PHE A 90 7.20 4.35 -6.91
C PHE A 90 6.14 3.68 -7.81
N PRO A 91 6.12 2.35 -7.95
CA PRO A 91 5.29 1.66 -8.94
C PRO A 91 3.79 1.95 -8.85
N TYR A 92 3.31 2.26 -7.65
CA TYR A 92 1.89 2.54 -7.39
C TYR A 92 1.58 4.02 -7.19
N TYR A 93 2.49 4.95 -7.49
CA TYR A 93 2.28 6.38 -7.21
C TYR A 93 0.97 6.92 -7.79
N ASN A 94 0.63 6.55 -9.02
CA ASN A 94 -0.65 6.94 -9.65
C ASN A 94 -1.88 6.38 -8.91
N ASN A 95 -1.77 5.25 -8.22
CA ASN A 95 -2.85 4.73 -7.39
C ASN A 95 -3.04 5.61 -6.15
N TYR A 96 -1.95 6.07 -5.52
CA TYR A 96 -2.02 7.01 -4.40
C TYR A 96 -2.65 8.34 -4.81
N LEU A 97 -2.31 8.89 -5.98
CA LEU A 97 -2.96 10.11 -6.49
C LEU A 97 -4.49 9.97 -6.59
N LYS A 98 -4.96 8.82 -7.12
CA LYS A 98 -6.39 8.56 -7.28
C LYS A 98 -7.07 8.29 -5.93
N LEU A 99 -6.46 7.49 -5.07
CA LEU A 99 -7.00 7.14 -3.76
C LEU A 99 -7.06 8.35 -2.83
N SER A 100 -5.99 9.14 -2.74
CA SER A 100 -5.97 10.34 -1.92
C SER A 100 -6.97 11.40 -2.40
N LYS A 101 -7.24 11.50 -3.71
CA LYS A 101 -8.32 12.35 -4.21
C LYS A 101 -9.69 11.87 -3.72
N LEU A 102 -9.96 10.56 -3.80
CA LEU A 102 -11.21 9.97 -3.30
C LEU A 102 -11.38 10.20 -1.79
N GLU A 103 -10.32 9.96 -1.01
CA GLU A 103 -10.31 10.19 0.44
C GLU A 103 -10.56 11.66 0.79
N PHE A 104 -9.90 12.58 0.07
CA PHE A 104 -10.12 14.01 0.23
C PHE A 104 -11.57 14.41 -0.08
N ASP A 105 -12.14 13.92 -1.18
CA ASP A 105 -13.52 14.24 -1.57
C ASP A 105 -14.53 13.76 -0.52
N ILE A 106 -14.29 12.58 0.06
CA ILE A 106 -15.11 12.05 1.16
C ILE A 106 -14.95 12.93 2.42
N LEU A 107 -13.72 13.30 2.78
CA LEU A 107 -13.47 14.17 3.92
C LEU A 107 -14.13 15.54 3.77
N GLU A 108 -13.99 16.19 2.62
CA GLU A 108 -14.58 17.49 2.32
C GLU A 108 -16.10 17.47 2.46
N GLN A 109 -16.75 16.43 1.92
CA GLN A 109 -18.20 16.24 2.03
C GLN A 109 -18.67 16.12 3.48
N ASN A 110 -17.92 15.39 4.32
CA ASN A 110 -18.30 15.17 5.71
C ASN A 110 -17.94 16.36 6.62
N LEU A 111 -16.97 17.19 6.22
CA LEU A 111 -16.55 18.36 6.96
C LEU A 111 -17.28 19.65 6.53
N ASN A 112 -18.25 19.55 5.61
CA ASN A 112 -19.01 20.68 5.07
C ASN A 112 -18.09 21.82 4.56
N GLY A 113 -17.02 21.45 3.86
CA GLY A 113 -16.02 22.40 3.34
C GLY A 113 -15.03 22.95 4.37
N SER A 114 -15.08 22.50 5.64
CA SER A 114 -14.04 22.80 6.62
C SER A 114 -12.76 22.00 6.32
N VAL A 115 -11.61 22.68 6.34
CA VAL A 115 -10.31 22.06 6.09
C VAL A 115 -9.65 21.74 7.44
N PRO A 116 -9.28 20.48 7.71
CA PRO A 116 -8.62 20.10 8.95
C PRO A 116 -7.25 20.77 9.03
N LYS A 117 -6.92 21.41 10.16
CA LYS A 117 -5.59 22.02 10.36
C LYS A 117 -4.52 21.02 10.76
N THR A 118 -4.93 19.89 11.32
CA THR A 118 -4.04 18.83 11.77
C THR A 118 -4.64 17.48 11.42
N VAL A 119 -3.82 16.59 10.87
CA VAL A 119 -4.18 15.22 10.50
C VAL A 119 -3.21 14.27 11.18
N ALA A 120 -3.75 13.27 11.88
CA ALA A 120 -2.98 12.14 12.37
C ALA A 120 -3.20 10.96 11.42
N PHE A 121 -2.13 10.47 10.80
CA PHE A 121 -2.15 9.30 9.93
C PHE A 121 -1.52 8.13 10.67
N ILE A 122 -2.26 7.02 10.82
CA ILE A 122 -1.83 5.84 11.58
C ILE A 122 -1.51 4.70 10.63
N GLY A 123 -0.33 4.10 10.77
CA GLY A 123 0.21 3.10 9.85
C GLY A 123 0.80 3.76 8.60
N SER A 124 1.73 4.68 8.81
CA SER A 124 2.30 5.47 7.71
C SER A 124 3.28 4.70 6.85
N GLY A 125 3.91 3.66 7.41
CA GLY A 125 4.97 2.90 6.78
C GLY A 125 6.22 3.74 6.47
N PRO A 126 7.28 3.09 5.94
CA PRO A 126 8.55 3.72 5.61
C PRO A 126 8.49 4.76 4.48
N LEU A 127 7.39 4.76 3.72
CA LEU A 127 7.15 5.71 2.64
C LEU A 127 5.72 6.27 2.75
N PRO A 128 5.49 7.35 3.51
CA PRO A 128 4.16 7.86 3.88
C PRO A 128 3.46 8.59 2.73
N LEU A 129 3.24 7.91 1.61
CA LEU A 129 2.75 8.49 0.34
C LEU A 129 1.38 9.13 0.48
N THR A 130 0.45 8.53 1.22
CA THR A 130 -0.90 9.10 1.39
C THR A 130 -0.81 10.47 2.04
N SER A 131 -0.08 10.59 3.15
CA SER A 131 0.15 11.87 3.82
C SER A 131 0.86 12.88 2.91
N VAL A 132 1.89 12.44 2.19
CA VAL A 132 2.63 13.31 1.25
C VAL A 132 1.74 13.82 0.12
N VAL A 133 0.95 12.96 -0.52
CA VAL A 133 0.06 13.32 -1.63
C VAL A 133 -1.05 14.24 -1.15
N LEU A 134 -1.70 13.92 -0.02
CA LEU A 134 -2.72 14.77 0.58
C LEU A 134 -2.16 16.15 0.92
N ALA A 135 -1.04 16.23 1.64
CA ALA A 135 -0.40 17.50 1.99
C ALA A 135 0.02 18.30 0.76
N SER A 136 0.52 17.64 -0.29
CA SER A 136 1.03 18.33 -1.48
C SER A 136 -0.08 18.80 -2.43
N SER A 137 -1.22 18.10 -2.47
CA SER A 137 -2.23 18.27 -3.53
C SER A 137 -3.57 18.79 -3.03
N HIS A 138 -3.98 18.45 -1.81
CA HIS A 138 -5.36 18.60 -1.34
C HIS A 138 -5.50 19.37 -0.02
N LEU A 139 -4.61 19.12 0.93
CA LEU A 139 -4.62 19.62 2.31
C LEU A 139 -3.34 20.43 2.59
N LYS A 140 -3.07 21.42 1.73
CA LYS A 140 -1.81 22.18 1.69
C LYS A 140 -1.52 23.02 2.94
N ASP A 141 -2.58 23.39 3.66
CA ASP A 141 -2.50 24.18 4.90
C ASP A 141 -2.62 23.31 6.16
N SER A 142 -2.58 21.98 6.01
CA SER A 142 -2.73 21.02 7.09
C SER A 142 -1.38 20.47 7.53
N ILE A 143 -1.21 20.26 8.84
CA ILE A 143 -0.04 19.58 9.41
C ILE A 143 -0.35 18.10 9.52
N PHE A 144 0.52 17.25 8.97
CA PHE A 144 0.41 15.80 9.07
C PHE A 144 1.36 15.25 10.13
N HIS A 145 0.82 14.47 11.06
CA HIS A 145 1.57 13.65 12.00
C HIS A 145 1.42 12.20 11.59
N ASN A 146 2.51 11.58 11.17
CA ASN A 146 2.56 10.16 10.82
C ASN A 146 2.94 9.35 12.05
N PHE A 147 2.20 8.27 12.31
CA PHE A 147 2.43 7.36 13.42
C PHE A 147 2.55 5.95 12.87
N ASP A 148 3.61 5.26 13.23
CA ASP A 148 3.77 3.84 12.96
C ASP A 148 4.17 3.10 14.24
N ILE A 149 3.87 1.80 14.27
CA ILE A 149 4.31 0.90 15.33
C ILE A 149 5.77 0.47 15.12
N ASP A 150 6.22 0.43 13.86
CA ASP A 150 7.60 0.16 13.53
C ASP A 150 8.44 1.43 13.73
N PRO A 151 9.43 1.44 14.64
CA PRO A 151 10.29 2.61 14.86
C PRO A 151 11.23 2.91 13.68
N SER A 152 11.34 2.00 12.70
CA SER A 152 12.14 2.19 11.48
C SER A 152 11.35 2.75 10.31
N ALA A 153 10.02 2.88 10.44
CA ALA A 153 9.14 3.56 9.48
C ALA A 153 9.28 5.09 9.53
#